data_AF-A0A539DKD4-F1
#
_entry.id   AF-A0A539DKD4-F1
#
_cell.length_a   1.000
_cell.length_b   1.000
_cell.length_c   1.000
_cell.angle_alpha   90.00
_cell.angle_beta   90.00
_cell.angle_gamma   90.00
#
_symmetry.space_group_name_H-M   'P 1'
#
loop_
_entity.id
_entity.type
_entity.pdbx_description
1 polymer ?
#
loop_
_entity_poly.entity_id
_entity_poly.type
_entity_poly.pdbx_seq_one_letter_code
_entity_poly.pdbx_strand_id
1 'polypeptide(L)'
;VDSILIDEARTPLIISGPAEESTDLYYEVDRIIPKLTRGEVHQGQTKGEDRERLEASGDYIVDEKNKTATLTETGMAKAEQLMSHRMQPGGLYDPANMPLLHHVQQALRAHVHYKLDVQYMIKDGGVVIVDEFTGRLMPGRRWSDGLHQAVEAKEGVKIERENQTLATITFQNYFRKYAKLSGMTGTAETEAPEFAKIYKLDVMVIPTNRSMQRIEEPDLVYRTEGEKWAAIVDDIIKRQEEGRPALVGTVSIEKSERLSNMLKKKGTKHIVLNAKYHAQEAEIVAQAGRKDAVTIATNMAGRGTDILLGGNPEYMARQQSLNEGVAEKVIKGEEKYVDDEEFV
;
A
#
# COMPACT_ATOMS: atom_id res chain seq x y z
N VAL A 1 -12.41 7.73 -13.31
CA VAL A 1 -13.33 7.61 -12.15
C VAL A 1 -13.25 6.21 -11.60
N ASP A 2 -13.51 5.22 -12.43
CA ASP A 2 -13.06 3.82 -12.31
C ASP A 2 -11.72 3.64 -11.58
N SER A 3 -10.62 4.20 -12.08
CA SER A 3 -9.33 3.93 -11.43
C SER A 3 -9.20 4.47 -10.01
N ILE A 4 -9.87 5.57 -9.67
CA ILE A 4 -9.76 6.17 -8.33
C ILE A 4 -10.80 5.53 -7.39
N LEU A 5 -12.05 5.47 -7.83
CA LEU A 5 -13.19 5.07 -7.00
C LEU A 5 -13.37 3.56 -6.90
N ILE A 6 -12.73 2.78 -7.78
CA ILE A 6 -12.76 1.31 -7.80
C ILE A 6 -11.37 0.75 -7.53
N ASP A 7 -10.38 1.04 -8.40
CA ASP A 7 -9.06 0.39 -8.30
C ASP A 7 -8.25 0.87 -7.08
N GLU A 8 -8.07 2.19 -6.93
CA GLU A 8 -7.33 2.78 -5.81
C GLU A 8 -8.14 2.76 -4.50
N ALA A 9 -9.45 2.64 -4.57
CA ALA A 9 -10.33 2.63 -3.40
C ALA A 9 -10.20 1.34 -2.55
N ARG A 10 -9.37 0.37 -2.97
CA ARG A 10 -9.05 -0.83 -2.20
C ARG A 10 -8.13 -0.55 -1.00
N THR A 11 -7.38 0.55 -1.03
CA THR A 11 -6.45 0.93 0.04
C THR A 11 -6.97 2.17 0.77
N PRO A 12 -7.10 2.15 2.11
CA PRO A 12 -7.50 3.32 2.87
C PRO A 12 -6.40 4.38 2.91
N LEU A 13 -6.80 5.64 3.08
CA LEU A 13 -5.90 6.73 3.44
C LEU A 13 -5.69 6.71 4.95
N ILE A 14 -4.43 6.57 5.38
CA ILE A 14 -4.05 6.43 6.78
C ILE A 14 -3.04 7.53 7.11
N ILE A 15 -3.28 8.24 8.21
CA ILE A 15 -2.28 9.09 8.85
C ILE A 15 -1.81 8.35 10.10
N SER A 16 -0.53 7.97 10.10
CA SER A 16 0.13 7.38 11.25
C SER A 16 1.03 8.40 11.92
N GLY A 17 1.10 8.35 13.24
CA GLY A 17 2.01 9.17 14.03
C GLY A 17 2.61 8.36 15.17
N PRO A 18 3.67 8.86 15.81
CA PRO A 18 4.19 8.24 17.01
C PRO A 18 3.08 8.23 18.08
N ALA A 19 2.90 7.10 18.75
CA ALA A 19 2.08 7.03 19.94
C ALA A 19 2.65 7.99 21.00
N GLU A 20 1.76 8.72 21.68
CA GLU A 20 2.12 9.56 22.83
C GLU A 20 2.42 8.72 24.09
N GLU A 21 2.19 7.40 24.03
CA GLU A 21 2.45 6.51 25.14
C GLU A 21 3.94 6.48 25.48
N SER A 22 4.24 6.69 26.76
CA SER A 22 5.59 6.62 27.27
C SER A 22 6.10 5.18 27.15
N THR A 23 7.24 4.99 26.49
CA THR A 23 7.99 3.71 26.47
C THR A 23 8.29 3.21 27.88
N ASP A 24 8.30 4.10 28.87
CA ASP A 24 8.47 3.80 30.30
C ASP A 24 7.42 2.81 30.82
N LEU A 25 6.19 2.86 30.29
CA LEU A 25 5.12 1.97 30.73
C LEU A 25 5.44 0.51 30.43
N TYR A 26 6.02 0.22 29.26
CA TYR A 26 6.46 -1.13 28.91
C TYR A 26 7.55 -1.64 29.85
N TYR A 27 8.51 -0.80 30.24
CA TYR A 27 9.54 -1.20 31.21
C TYR A 27 8.98 -1.39 32.63
N GLU A 28 8.01 -0.58 33.05
CA GLU A 28 7.35 -0.73 34.35
C GLU A 28 6.54 -2.01 34.41
N VAL A 29 5.75 -2.28 33.38
CA VAL A 29 4.94 -3.50 33.28
C VAL A 29 5.83 -4.74 33.17
N ASP A 30 6.90 -4.69 32.40
CA ASP A 30 7.85 -5.80 32.29
C ASP A 30 8.41 -6.24 33.65
N ARG A 31 8.71 -5.28 34.55
CA ARG A 31 9.23 -5.57 35.90
C ARG A 31 8.22 -6.27 36.81
N ILE A 32 6.93 -6.19 36.54
CA ILE A 32 5.90 -6.85 37.36
C ILE A 32 5.62 -8.28 36.91
N ILE A 33 5.77 -8.59 35.62
CA ILE A 33 5.40 -9.90 35.06
C ILE A 33 6.16 -11.05 35.73
N PRO A 34 7.49 -10.98 35.97
CA PRO A 34 8.23 -12.03 36.68
C PRO A 34 7.79 -12.26 38.13
N LYS A 35 7.04 -11.32 38.74
CA LYS A 35 6.49 -11.46 40.10
C LYS A 35 5.16 -12.21 40.13
N LEU A 36 4.54 -12.44 38.98
CA LEU A 36 3.30 -13.20 38.86
C LEU A 36 3.63 -14.70 38.84
N THR A 37 2.87 -15.50 39.58
CA THR A 37 3.03 -16.95 39.62
C THR A 37 2.28 -17.61 38.47
N ARG A 38 2.96 -18.51 37.77
CA ARG A 38 2.36 -19.30 36.69
C ARG A 38 1.38 -20.33 37.28
N GLY A 39 0.12 -20.27 36.85
CA GLY A 39 -0.89 -21.28 37.14
C GLY A 39 -0.82 -22.51 36.24
N GLU A 40 -1.79 -23.42 36.39
CA GLU A 40 -1.91 -24.64 35.60
C GLU A 40 -2.09 -24.34 34.10
N VAL A 41 -1.48 -25.20 33.27
CA VAL A 41 -1.57 -25.12 31.80
C VAL A 41 -2.78 -25.93 31.34
N HIS A 42 -3.66 -25.32 30.54
CA HIS A 42 -4.81 -26.03 29.97
C HIS A 42 -4.68 -26.16 28.45
N GLN A 43 -5.16 -27.29 27.91
CA GLN A 43 -5.18 -27.57 26.47
C GLN A 43 -6.63 -27.82 26.03
N GLY A 44 -7.33 -26.78 25.54
CA GLY A 44 -8.65 -26.92 24.91
C GLY A 44 -9.79 -26.14 25.57
N GLN A 45 -11.04 -26.55 25.29
CA GLN A 45 -12.23 -25.94 25.86
C GLN A 45 -12.41 -26.40 27.31
N THR A 46 -12.27 -25.47 28.24
CA THR A 46 -12.46 -25.69 29.67
C THR A 46 -13.93 -26.01 29.96
N LYS A 47 -14.21 -27.16 30.57
CA LYS A 47 -15.54 -27.42 31.16
C LYS A 47 -15.73 -26.48 32.36
N GLY A 48 -16.95 -25.98 32.58
CA GLY A 48 -17.22 -24.97 33.62
C GLY A 48 -16.72 -25.33 35.02
N GLU A 49 -16.69 -26.62 35.36
CA GLU A 49 -16.23 -27.14 36.65
C GLU A 49 -14.69 -27.08 36.85
N ASP A 50 -13.90 -27.02 35.77
CA ASP A 50 -12.43 -26.94 35.84
C ASP A 50 -11.93 -25.49 35.99
N ARG A 51 -12.80 -24.49 35.78
CA ARG A 51 -12.42 -23.08 35.73
C ARG A 51 -12.04 -22.52 37.11
N GLU A 52 -12.81 -22.83 38.16
CA GLU A 52 -12.48 -22.42 39.54
C GLU A 52 -11.14 -23.02 40.00
N ARG A 53 -10.86 -24.27 39.62
CA ARG A 53 -9.59 -24.93 39.93
C ARG A 53 -8.40 -24.28 39.21
N LEU A 54 -8.59 -23.93 37.93
CA LEU A 54 -7.58 -23.24 37.14
C LEU A 54 -7.33 -21.81 37.66
N GLU A 55 -8.37 -21.10 38.07
CA GLU A 55 -8.25 -19.75 38.63
C GLU A 55 -7.56 -19.76 40.01
N ALA A 56 -7.73 -20.83 40.80
CA ALA A 56 -7.04 -20.99 42.08
C ALA A 56 -5.57 -21.45 41.97
N SER A 57 -5.09 -21.80 40.78
CA SER A 57 -3.78 -22.43 40.59
C SER A 57 -2.59 -21.45 40.56
N GLY A 58 -2.81 -20.17 40.27
CA GLY A 58 -1.76 -19.15 40.17
C GLY A 58 -2.31 -17.79 39.77
N ASP A 59 -1.41 -16.84 39.49
CA ASP A 59 -1.75 -15.47 39.09
C ASP A 59 -2.17 -15.37 37.60
N TYR A 60 -1.84 -16.36 36.77
CA TYR A 60 -2.28 -16.41 35.37
C TYR A 60 -2.37 -17.82 34.82
N ILE A 61 -3.28 -18.01 33.87
CA ILE A 61 -3.52 -19.27 33.16
C ILE A 61 -2.91 -19.19 31.77
N VAL A 62 -2.31 -20.30 31.32
CA VAL A 62 -1.68 -20.40 30.00
C VAL A 62 -2.47 -21.37 29.13
N ASP A 63 -2.89 -20.90 27.96
CA ASP A 63 -3.45 -21.73 26.89
C ASP A 63 -2.39 -21.88 25.78
N GLU A 64 -1.75 -23.05 25.74
CA GLU A 64 -0.72 -23.36 24.75
C GLU A 64 -1.29 -23.53 23.34
N LYS A 65 -2.57 -23.94 23.23
CA LYS A 65 -3.20 -24.19 21.93
C LYS A 65 -3.51 -22.89 21.22
N ASN A 66 -4.05 -21.92 21.96
CA ASN A 66 -4.38 -20.59 21.42
C ASN A 66 -3.22 -19.58 21.53
N LYS A 67 -2.10 -19.97 22.15
CA LYS A 67 -0.95 -19.08 22.43
C LYS A 67 -1.40 -17.82 23.19
N THR A 68 -2.31 -17.98 24.16
CA THR A 68 -2.85 -16.89 25.00
C THR A 68 -2.49 -17.11 26.47
N ALA A 69 -2.35 -16.01 27.21
CA ALA A 69 -2.11 -16.02 28.64
C ALA A 69 -3.07 -15.00 29.28
N THR A 70 -3.84 -15.43 30.26
CA THR A 70 -4.90 -14.61 30.87
C THR A 70 -4.69 -14.55 32.38
N LEU A 71 -4.81 -13.36 32.96
CA LEU A 71 -4.75 -13.18 34.41
C LEU A 71 -5.95 -13.84 35.10
N THR A 72 -5.71 -14.44 36.25
CA THR A 72 -6.77 -14.87 37.18
C THR A 72 -7.23 -13.69 38.04
N GLU A 73 -8.31 -13.84 38.81
CA GLU A 73 -8.74 -12.79 39.75
C GLU A 73 -7.65 -12.43 40.77
N THR A 74 -6.92 -13.43 41.26
CA THR A 74 -5.79 -13.24 42.19
C THR A 74 -4.63 -12.50 41.52
N GLY A 75 -4.28 -12.87 40.29
CA GLY A 75 -3.23 -12.18 39.54
C GLY A 75 -3.62 -10.77 39.13
N MET A 76 -4.90 -10.52 38.87
CA MET A 76 -5.40 -9.19 38.61
C MET A 76 -5.29 -8.30 39.85
N ALA A 77 -5.76 -8.76 41.01
CA ALA A 77 -5.61 -8.02 42.26
C ALA A 77 -4.13 -7.71 42.58
N LYS A 78 -3.23 -8.66 42.27
CA LYS A 78 -1.79 -8.47 42.43
C LYS A 78 -1.22 -7.46 41.43
N ALA A 79 -1.65 -7.50 40.17
CA ALA A 79 -1.25 -6.54 39.15
C ALA A 79 -1.75 -5.12 39.51
N GLU A 80 -2.97 -4.98 40.00
CA GLU A 80 -3.52 -3.72 40.52
C GLU A 80 -2.68 -3.15 41.66
N GLN A 81 -2.29 -3.98 42.63
CA GLN A 81 -1.41 -3.56 43.72
C GLN A 81 -0.05 -3.08 43.21
N LEU A 82 0.56 -3.85 42.29
CA LEU A 82 1.88 -3.56 41.74
C LEU A 82 1.90 -2.32 40.83
N MET A 83 0.78 -1.98 40.19
CA MET A 83 0.63 -0.83 39.29
C MET A 83 -0.21 0.31 39.90
N SER A 84 -0.45 0.29 41.20
CA SER A 84 -1.29 1.26 41.92
C SER A 84 -0.83 2.72 41.75
N HIS A 85 0.45 2.96 41.47
CA HIS A 85 1.00 4.30 41.22
C HIS A 85 0.67 4.88 39.84
N ARG A 86 0.31 4.03 38.86
CA ARG A 86 -0.12 4.43 37.50
C ARG A 86 -1.62 4.29 37.28
N MET A 87 -2.30 3.55 38.15
CA MET A 87 -3.72 3.24 38.02
C MET A 87 -4.58 4.44 38.41
N GLN A 88 -5.60 4.74 37.60
CA GLN A 88 -6.62 5.74 37.95
C GLN A 88 -7.65 5.13 38.93
N PRO A 89 -8.37 5.96 39.72
CA PRO A 89 -9.40 5.47 40.64
C PRO A 89 -10.41 4.56 39.91
N GLY A 90 -10.54 3.33 40.39
CA GLY A 90 -11.26 2.25 39.69
C GLY A 90 -10.43 0.96 39.70
N GLY A 91 -11.02 -0.15 39.26
CA GLY A 91 -10.28 -1.41 39.04
C GLY A 91 -9.56 -1.41 37.69
N LEU A 92 -8.79 -2.46 37.41
CA LEU A 92 -8.05 -2.60 36.15
C LEU A 92 -8.97 -2.76 34.92
N TYR A 93 -10.21 -3.23 35.14
CA TYR A 93 -11.25 -3.33 34.11
C TYR A 93 -12.01 -2.02 33.85
N ASP A 94 -11.74 -0.96 34.61
CA ASP A 94 -12.36 0.33 34.35
C ASP A 94 -11.92 0.85 32.97
N PRO A 95 -12.82 1.42 32.13
CA PRO A 95 -12.47 2.01 30.85
C PRO A 95 -11.26 2.96 30.89
N ALA A 96 -11.06 3.66 32.01
CA ALA A 96 -9.91 4.54 32.22
C ALA A 96 -8.56 3.79 32.28
N ASN A 97 -8.56 2.54 32.76
CA ASN A 97 -7.38 1.70 32.94
C ASN A 97 -7.21 0.65 31.81
N MET A 98 -8.07 0.65 30.79
CA MET A 98 -7.97 -0.29 29.64
C MET A 98 -6.62 -0.27 28.92
N PRO A 99 -5.96 0.88 28.67
CA PRO A 99 -4.61 0.89 28.10
C PRO A 99 -3.58 0.20 29.00
N LEU A 100 -3.69 0.37 30.33
CA LEU A 100 -2.81 -0.27 31.30
C LEU A 100 -3.01 -1.79 31.30
N LEU A 101 -4.27 -2.25 31.33
CA LEU A 101 -4.63 -3.67 31.23
C LEU A 101 -4.07 -4.29 29.95
N HIS A 102 -4.20 -3.59 28.81
CA HIS A 102 -3.66 -4.02 27.53
C HIS A 102 -2.15 -4.27 27.60
N HIS A 103 -1.38 -3.30 28.13
CA HIS A 103 0.07 -3.45 28.28
C HIS A 103 0.45 -4.65 29.16
N VAL A 104 -0.26 -4.86 30.28
CA VAL A 104 -0.04 -6.03 31.16
C VAL A 104 -0.30 -7.33 30.43
N GLN A 105 -1.36 -7.42 29.64
CA GLN A 105 -1.68 -8.61 28.84
C GLN A 105 -0.63 -8.88 27.76
N GLN A 106 -0.15 -7.85 27.05
CA GLN A 106 0.89 -8.01 26.02
C GLN A 106 2.23 -8.42 26.64
N ALA A 107 2.61 -7.83 27.78
CA ALA A 107 3.83 -8.22 28.50
C ALA A 107 3.73 -9.66 29.02
N LEU A 108 2.61 -10.05 29.61
CA LEU A 108 2.38 -11.43 30.03
C LEU A 108 2.51 -12.40 28.85
N ARG A 109 1.90 -12.07 27.70
CA ARG A 109 1.99 -12.86 26.48
C ARG A 109 3.43 -12.96 25.97
N ALA A 110 4.18 -11.86 25.98
CA ALA A 110 5.59 -11.83 25.58
C ALA A 110 6.47 -12.71 26.48
N HIS A 111 6.25 -12.72 27.79
CA HIS A 111 6.98 -13.57 28.73
C HIS A 111 6.66 -15.05 28.57
N VAL A 112 5.38 -15.38 28.39
CA VAL A 112 4.90 -16.77 28.41
C VAL A 112 5.11 -17.49 27.08
N HIS A 113 4.78 -16.85 25.96
CA HIS A 113 4.67 -17.53 24.65
C HIS A 113 5.81 -17.24 23.69
N TYR A 114 6.50 -16.11 23.85
CA TYR A 114 7.56 -15.68 22.95
C TYR A 114 8.92 -15.92 23.59
N LYS A 115 9.68 -16.87 23.08
CA LYS A 115 11.00 -17.26 23.60
C LYS A 115 12.10 -16.86 22.63
N LEU A 116 13.21 -16.42 23.21
CA LEU A 116 14.46 -16.17 22.51
C LEU A 116 14.93 -17.46 21.81
N ASP A 117 15.47 -17.31 20.61
CA ASP A 117 15.95 -18.38 19.71
C ASP A 117 14.87 -19.35 19.17
N VAL A 118 13.59 -19.06 19.42
CA VAL A 118 12.46 -19.82 18.87
C VAL A 118 11.56 -18.93 18.02
N GLN A 119 10.94 -17.90 18.62
CA GLN A 119 10.05 -16.99 17.91
C GLN A 119 10.77 -15.72 17.42
N TYR A 120 11.90 -15.38 18.02
CA TYR A 120 12.72 -14.22 17.65
C TYR A 120 14.16 -14.41 18.06
N MET A 121 15.03 -13.57 17.49
CA MET A 121 16.42 -13.41 17.91
C MET A 121 16.74 -11.92 18.09
N ILE A 122 17.71 -11.63 18.94
CA ILE A 122 18.23 -10.27 19.11
C ILE A 122 19.38 -10.08 18.13
N LYS A 123 19.28 -9.06 17.29
CA LYS A 123 20.33 -8.71 16.32
C LYS A 123 20.47 -7.20 16.21
N ASP A 124 21.71 -6.71 16.20
CA ASP A 124 22.03 -5.28 16.08
C ASP A 124 21.33 -4.40 17.14
N GLY A 125 21.07 -4.96 18.32
CA GLY A 125 20.33 -4.29 19.39
C GLY A 125 18.85 -4.09 19.10
N GLY A 126 18.24 -4.94 18.27
CA GLY A 126 16.80 -4.97 17.95
C GLY A 126 16.24 -6.40 17.93
N VAL A 127 14.92 -6.54 18.06
CA VAL A 127 14.23 -7.83 18.01
C VAL A 127 13.88 -8.18 16.55
N VAL A 128 14.34 -9.33 16.07
CA VAL A 128 14.04 -9.83 14.71
C VAL A 128 13.22 -11.11 14.81
N ILE A 129 12.04 -11.12 14.17
CA ILE A 129 11.12 -12.26 14.18
C ILE A 129 11.72 -13.42 13.38
N VAL A 130 11.63 -14.63 13.94
CA VAL A 130 11.97 -15.88 13.26
C VAL A 130 10.69 -16.52 12.73
N ASP A 131 10.69 -16.92 11.47
CA ASP A 131 9.60 -17.70 10.88
C ASP A 131 9.57 -19.12 11.49
N GLU A 132 8.44 -19.48 12.11
CA GLU A 132 8.20 -20.76 12.80
C GLU A 132 8.34 -21.98 11.87
N PHE A 133 8.12 -21.83 10.56
CA PHE A 133 8.20 -22.93 9.60
C PHE A 133 9.57 -23.05 8.95
N THR A 134 10.22 -21.92 8.65
CA THR A 134 11.44 -21.90 7.84
C THR A 134 12.70 -21.58 8.64
N GLY A 135 12.57 -21.11 9.88
CA GLY A 135 13.68 -20.63 10.71
C GLY A 135 14.34 -19.36 10.16
N ARG A 136 13.76 -18.73 9.12
CA ARG A 136 14.32 -17.53 8.49
C ARG A 136 14.06 -16.30 9.33
N LEU A 137 15.05 -15.43 9.38
CA LEU A 137 14.91 -14.08 9.93
C LEU A 137 14.02 -13.22 9.02
N MET A 138 13.04 -12.55 9.61
CA MET A 138 12.14 -11.61 8.93
C MET A 138 12.45 -10.15 9.34
N PRO A 139 13.55 -9.55 8.85
CA PRO A 139 13.88 -8.17 9.14
C PRO A 139 12.81 -7.21 8.63
N GLY A 140 12.48 -6.19 9.42
CA GLY A 140 11.44 -5.20 9.11
C GLY A 140 10.01 -5.62 9.46
N ARG A 141 9.79 -6.88 9.84
CA ARG A 141 8.48 -7.33 10.35
C ARG A 141 8.41 -7.12 11.85
N ARG A 142 7.32 -6.49 12.31
CA ARG A 142 6.99 -6.34 13.73
C ARG A 142 5.68 -7.07 14.05
N TRP A 143 5.52 -7.48 15.31
CA TRP A 143 4.20 -7.89 15.80
C TRP A 143 3.36 -6.65 16.08
N SER A 144 2.06 -6.73 15.79
CA SER A 144 1.10 -5.65 16.01
C SER A 144 0.69 -5.54 17.48
N ASP A 145 -0.07 -4.50 17.80
CA ASP A 145 -0.85 -4.40 19.04
C ASP A 145 0.01 -4.30 20.32
N GLY A 146 1.14 -3.58 20.23
CA GLY A 146 2.08 -3.40 21.35
C GLY A 146 2.92 -4.64 21.73
N LEU A 147 2.70 -5.80 21.11
CA LEU A 147 3.41 -7.04 21.46
C LEU A 147 4.92 -6.96 21.17
N HIS A 148 5.31 -6.30 20.07
CA HIS A 148 6.73 -6.19 19.72
C HIS A 148 7.50 -5.34 20.72
N GLN A 149 6.90 -4.24 21.17
CA GLN A 149 7.44 -3.38 22.23
C GLN A 149 7.54 -4.13 23.56
N ALA A 150 6.56 -4.97 23.88
CA ALA A 150 6.60 -5.82 25.07
C ALA A 150 7.76 -6.84 25.03
N VAL A 151 8.06 -7.42 23.86
CA VAL A 151 9.24 -8.30 23.68
C VAL A 151 10.55 -7.51 23.73
N GLU A 152 10.61 -6.32 23.13
CA GLU A 152 11.77 -5.41 23.25
C GLU A 152 12.04 -5.06 24.73
N ALA A 153 10.99 -4.75 25.50
CA ALA A 153 11.08 -4.46 26.93
C ALA A 153 11.62 -5.65 27.73
N LYS A 154 11.07 -6.83 27.49
CA LYS A 154 11.47 -8.11 28.12
C LYS A 154 12.95 -8.41 27.95
N GLU A 155 13.49 -8.15 26.76
CA GLU A 155 14.90 -8.41 26.45
C GLU A 155 15.83 -7.24 26.82
N GLY A 156 15.29 -6.17 27.42
CA GLY A 156 16.06 -4.97 27.77
C GLY A 156 16.58 -4.19 26.56
N VAL A 157 15.97 -4.38 25.40
CA VAL A 157 16.32 -3.72 24.15
C VAL A 157 15.69 -2.33 24.11
N LYS A 158 16.24 -1.41 23.30
CA LYS A 158 15.65 -0.09 23.09
C LYS A 158 14.28 -0.25 22.42
N ILE A 159 13.22 0.13 23.13
CA ILE A 159 11.87 0.10 22.60
C ILE A 159 11.71 1.20 21.55
N GLU A 160 11.27 0.83 20.36
CA GLU A 160 10.87 1.82 19.36
C GLU A 160 9.41 2.24 19.58
N ARG A 161 9.13 3.53 19.43
CA ARG A 161 7.77 4.06 19.61
C ARG A 161 6.82 3.39 18.64
N GLU A 162 5.66 2.99 19.14
CA GLU A 162 4.59 2.47 18.28
C GLU A 162 4.13 3.58 17.34
N ASN A 163 3.86 3.21 16.09
CA ASN A 163 3.12 4.08 15.18
C ASN A 163 1.64 3.75 15.33
N GLN A 164 0.88 4.68 15.89
CA GLN A 164 -0.56 4.55 15.98
C GLN A 164 -1.23 5.21 14.77
N THR A 165 -2.41 4.70 14.41
CA THR A 165 -3.24 5.30 13.38
C THR A 165 -4.02 6.45 13.98
N LEU A 166 -3.68 7.69 13.61
CA LEU A 166 -4.33 8.91 14.10
C LEU A 166 -5.64 9.20 13.37
N ALA A 167 -5.66 8.95 12.06
CA ALA A 167 -6.85 9.12 11.23
C ALA A 167 -6.84 8.12 10.09
N THR A 168 -8.02 7.57 9.78
CA THR A 168 -8.23 6.70 8.64
C THR A 168 -9.51 7.08 7.93
N ILE A 169 -9.46 7.14 6.60
CA ILE A 169 -10.65 7.26 5.75
C ILE A 169 -10.46 6.46 4.47
N THR A 170 -11.50 5.75 4.03
CA THR A 170 -11.49 5.09 2.72
C THR A 170 -11.88 6.08 1.62
N PHE A 171 -11.42 5.87 0.39
CA PHE A 171 -11.84 6.71 -0.74
C PHE A 171 -13.36 6.75 -0.92
N GLN A 172 -14.04 5.61 -0.72
CA GLN A 172 -15.50 5.52 -0.77
C GLN A 172 -16.13 6.51 0.20
N ASN A 173 -15.72 6.48 1.47
CA ASN A 173 -16.28 7.33 2.52
C ASN A 173 -15.87 8.80 2.37
N TYR A 174 -14.67 9.06 1.85
CA TYR A 174 -14.20 10.41 1.56
C TYR A 174 -15.08 11.08 0.50
N PHE A 175 -15.27 10.44 -0.66
CA PHE A 175 -16.05 11.02 -1.75
C PHE A 175 -17.56 11.10 -1.45
N ARG A 176 -18.09 10.23 -0.58
CA ARG A 176 -19.48 10.34 -0.11
C ARG A 176 -19.77 11.55 0.77
N LYS A 177 -18.75 12.25 1.28
CA LYS A 177 -18.94 13.50 2.03
C LYS A 177 -19.25 14.69 1.14
N TYR A 178 -18.98 14.61 -0.17
CA TYR A 178 -19.28 15.70 -1.10
C TYR A 178 -20.79 15.80 -1.32
N ALA A 179 -21.33 17.02 -1.28
CA ALA A 179 -22.75 17.27 -1.53
C ALA A 179 -23.18 16.89 -2.96
N LYS A 180 -22.27 17.03 -3.93
CA LYS A 180 -22.45 16.61 -5.31
C LYS A 180 -21.21 15.86 -5.78
N LEU A 181 -21.42 14.65 -6.29
CA LEU A 181 -20.37 13.81 -6.86
C LEU A 181 -20.71 13.51 -8.32
N SER A 182 -19.74 13.70 -9.20
CA SER A 182 -19.84 13.39 -10.63
C SER A 182 -18.45 13.09 -11.17
N GLY A 183 -18.36 12.37 -12.29
CA GLY A 183 -17.08 12.18 -12.95
C GLY A 183 -17.22 11.59 -14.36
N MET A 184 -16.09 11.47 -15.05
CA MET A 184 -15.99 11.01 -16.43
C MET A 184 -14.91 9.94 -16.58
N THR A 185 -15.15 8.97 -17.46
CA THR A 185 -14.17 7.97 -17.89
C THR A 185 -14.67 7.28 -19.17
N GLY A 186 -13.78 6.64 -19.91
CA GLY A 186 -14.13 5.86 -21.10
C GLY A 186 -14.62 4.44 -20.82
N THR A 187 -14.51 3.96 -19.57
CA THR A 187 -14.61 2.53 -19.21
C THR A 187 -15.55 2.27 -18.01
N ALA A 188 -16.47 3.19 -17.70
CA ALA A 188 -17.33 3.06 -16.51
C ALA A 188 -18.48 2.04 -16.66
N GLU A 189 -18.83 1.61 -17.87
CA GLU A 189 -20.03 0.80 -18.12
C GLU A 189 -19.98 -0.55 -17.39
N THR A 190 -18.81 -1.20 -17.34
CA THR A 190 -18.65 -2.49 -16.64
C THR A 190 -18.83 -2.36 -15.14
N GLU A 191 -18.40 -1.23 -14.57
CA GLU A 191 -18.44 -0.94 -13.13
C GLU A 191 -19.72 -0.20 -12.69
N ALA A 192 -20.70 -0.02 -13.60
CA ALA A 192 -21.94 0.69 -13.33
C ALA A 192 -22.72 0.16 -12.11
N PRO A 193 -22.84 -1.18 -11.88
CA PRO A 193 -23.50 -1.70 -10.68
C PRO A 193 -22.81 -1.27 -9.38
N GLU A 194 -21.48 -1.19 -9.39
CA GLU A 194 -20.70 -0.80 -8.21
C GLU A 194 -20.86 0.71 -7.92
N PHE A 195 -20.81 1.54 -8.96
CA PHE A 195 -21.07 2.98 -8.85
C PHE A 195 -22.46 3.28 -8.29
N ALA A 196 -23.49 2.61 -8.79
CA ALA A 196 -24.86 2.77 -8.31
C ALA A 196 -25.01 2.29 -6.85
N LYS A 197 -24.35 1.20 -6.46
CA LYS A 197 -24.45 0.64 -5.11
C LYS A 197 -23.73 1.51 -4.08
N ILE A 198 -22.47 1.84 -4.32
CA ILE A 198 -21.56 2.48 -3.35
C ILE A 198 -21.75 4.00 -3.33
N TYR A 199 -21.81 4.62 -4.51
CA TYR A 199 -21.77 6.08 -4.66
C TYR A 199 -23.11 6.71 -5.06
N LYS A 200 -24.13 5.89 -5.39
CA LYS A 200 -25.41 6.35 -5.94
C LYS A 200 -25.22 7.15 -7.24
N LEU A 201 -24.25 6.73 -8.05
CA LEU A 201 -23.95 7.34 -9.34
C LEU A 201 -24.49 6.45 -10.46
N ASP A 202 -25.25 7.07 -11.35
CA ASP A 202 -25.66 6.45 -12.61
C ASP A 202 -24.56 6.61 -13.66
N VAL A 203 -24.37 5.59 -14.48
CA VAL A 203 -23.44 5.62 -15.61
C VAL A 203 -24.21 5.81 -16.89
N MET A 204 -23.87 6.85 -17.65
CA MET A 204 -24.47 7.14 -18.95
C MET A 204 -23.39 7.04 -20.03
N VAL A 205 -23.63 6.18 -21.03
CA VAL A 205 -22.74 6.05 -22.19
C VAL A 205 -23.04 7.18 -23.17
N ILE A 206 -22.09 8.10 -23.30
CA ILE A 206 -22.19 9.22 -24.26
C ILE A 206 -21.73 8.73 -25.65
N PRO A 207 -22.51 8.95 -26.72
CA PRO A 207 -22.10 8.61 -28.07
C PRO A 207 -20.77 9.26 -28.47
N THR A 208 -19.95 8.55 -29.23
CA THR A 208 -18.69 9.10 -29.74
C THR A 208 -18.94 10.15 -30.82
N ASN A 209 -18.07 11.16 -30.90
CA ASN A 209 -18.14 12.21 -31.93
C ASN A 209 -17.99 11.67 -33.36
N ARG A 210 -17.28 10.53 -33.52
CA ARG A 210 -17.09 9.83 -34.79
C ARG A 210 -17.32 8.34 -34.62
N SER A 211 -17.73 7.67 -35.69
CA SER A 211 -17.85 6.22 -35.72
C SER A 211 -16.50 5.56 -35.47
N MET A 212 -16.45 4.63 -34.53
CA MET A 212 -15.23 3.91 -34.17
C MET A 212 -14.85 2.93 -35.29
N GLN A 213 -13.61 3.01 -35.78
CA GLN A 213 -13.06 2.12 -36.81
C GLN A 213 -11.87 1.28 -36.30
N ARG A 214 -11.66 1.25 -34.98
CA ARG A 214 -10.59 0.46 -34.37
C ARG A 214 -10.89 -1.02 -34.58
N ILE A 215 -9.91 -1.75 -35.09
CA ILE A 215 -9.95 -3.21 -35.22
C ILE A 215 -9.31 -3.79 -33.97
N GLU A 216 -10.05 -4.64 -33.25
CA GLU A 216 -9.55 -5.39 -32.11
C GLU A 216 -9.18 -6.80 -32.57
N GLU A 217 -7.88 -7.11 -32.55
CA GLU A 217 -7.36 -8.44 -32.88
C GLU A 217 -7.52 -9.38 -31.67
N PRO A 218 -7.77 -10.69 -31.89
CA PRO A 218 -7.91 -11.65 -30.79
C PRO A 218 -6.58 -11.89 -30.06
N ASP A 219 -6.69 -12.30 -28.80
CA ASP A 219 -5.52 -12.58 -27.96
C ASP A 219 -4.67 -13.75 -28.51
N LEU A 220 -3.34 -13.56 -28.49
CA LEU A 220 -2.37 -14.59 -28.84
C LEU A 220 -1.71 -15.18 -27.58
N VAL A 221 -1.90 -16.47 -27.35
CA VAL A 221 -1.36 -17.19 -26.19
C VAL A 221 -0.21 -18.10 -26.62
N TYR A 222 0.93 -17.98 -25.94
CA TYR A 222 2.13 -18.76 -26.20
C TYR A 222 2.43 -19.70 -25.03
N ARG A 223 3.06 -20.84 -25.33
CA ARG A 223 3.41 -21.85 -24.32
C ARG A 223 4.49 -21.35 -23.36
N THR A 224 5.49 -20.63 -23.87
CA THR A 224 6.58 -20.09 -23.05
C THR A 224 6.68 -18.57 -23.13
N GLU A 225 7.24 -17.97 -22.09
CA GLU A 225 7.47 -16.52 -22.08
C GLU A 225 8.47 -16.09 -23.15
N GLY A 226 9.47 -16.92 -23.44
CA GLY A 226 10.46 -16.65 -24.49
C GLY A 226 9.85 -16.55 -25.88
N GLU A 227 8.98 -17.51 -26.23
CA GLU A 227 8.22 -17.49 -27.50
C GLU A 227 7.35 -16.23 -27.60
N LYS A 228 6.64 -15.88 -26.51
CA LYS A 228 5.83 -14.66 -26.44
C LYS A 228 6.66 -13.39 -26.70
N TRP A 229 7.80 -13.24 -26.02
CA TRP A 229 8.64 -12.05 -26.17
C TRP A 229 9.26 -11.95 -27.57
N ALA A 230 9.66 -13.07 -28.16
CA ALA A 230 10.14 -13.09 -29.54
C ALA A 230 9.06 -12.63 -30.51
N ALA A 231 7.84 -13.17 -30.39
CA ALA A 231 6.72 -12.80 -31.24
C ALA A 231 6.33 -11.32 -31.11
N ILE A 232 6.32 -10.77 -29.89
CA ILE A 232 6.07 -9.34 -29.65
C ILE A 232 7.11 -8.48 -30.36
N VAL A 233 8.39 -8.83 -30.24
CA VAL A 233 9.48 -8.07 -30.88
C VAL A 233 9.38 -8.12 -32.40
N ASP A 234 9.12 -9.30 -32.95
CA ASP A 234 9.00 -9.47 -34.41
C ASP A 234 7.79 -8.69 -34.96
N ASP A 235 6.66 -8.65 -34.26
CA ASP A 235 5.50 -7.84 -34.66
C ASP A 235 5.80 -6.33 -34.59
N ILE A 236 6.44 -5.85 -33.51
CA ILE A 236 6.83 -4.43 -33.39
C ILE A 236 7.73 -4.01 -34.54
N ILE A 237 8.74 -4.82 -34.88
CA ILE A 237 9.67 -4.53 -35.97
C ILE A 237 8.93 -4.47 -37.30
N LYS A 238 8.10 -5.48 -37.59
CA LYS A 238 7.30 -5.51 -38.83
C LYS A 238 6.41 -4.27 -38.96
N ARG A 239 5.74 -3.86 -37.88
CA ARG A 239 4.87 -2.67 -37.89
C ARG A 239 5.66 -1.37 -38.05
N GLN A 240 6.84 -1.29 -37.43
CA GLN A 240 7.72 -0.15 -37.62
C GLN A 240 8.23 -0.07 -39.07
N GLU A 241 8.62 -1.19 -39.68
CA GLU A 241 9.05 -1.23 -41.09
C GLU A 241 7.93 -0.81 -42.07
N GLU A 242 6.67 -1.11 -41.72
CA GLU A 242 5.47 -0.66 -42.44
C GLU A 242 5.16 0.85 -42.23
N GLY A 243 5.86 1.54 -41.33
CA GLY A 243 5.60 2.94 -40.99
C GLY A 243 4.62 3.17 -39.85
N ARG A 244 4.08 2.11 -39.25
CA ARG A 244 2.97 2.18 -38.29
C ARG A 244 3.49 2.47 -36.88
N PRO A 245 2.97 3.49 -36.17
CA PRO A 245 3.30 3.70 -34.76
C PRO A 245 2.82 2.54 -33.90
N ALA A 246 3.59 2.20 -32.87
CA ALA A 246 3.27 1.12 -31.93
C ALA A 246 3.39 1.59 -30.48
N LEU A 247 2.37 1.30 -29.67
CA LEU A 247 2.38 1.47 -28.22
C LEU A 247 2.32 0.08 -27.57
N VAL A 248 3.26 -0.22 -26.69
CA VAL A 248 3.35 -1.51 -26.00
C VAL A 248 3.17 -1.30 -24.50
N GLY A 249 2.10 -1.88 -23.93
CA GLY A 249 1.85 -1.87 -22.50
C GLY A 249 2.56 -3.03 -21.79
N THR A 250 3.28 -2.75 -20.71
CA THR A 250 3.81 -3.78 -19.80
C THR A 250 3.27 -3.58 -18.39
N VAL A 251 3.35 -4.60 -17.54
CA VAL A 251 2.88 -4.53 -16.14
C VAL A 251 3.95 -4.10 -15.13
N SER A 252 5.23 -4.12 -15.51
CA SER A 252 6.34 -3.80 -14.60
C SER A 252 7.53 -3.20 -15.33
N ILE A 253 8.31 -2.37 -14.61
CA ILE A 253 9.50 -1.70 -15.15
C ILE A 253 10.51 -2.73 -15.66
N GLU A 254 10.71 -3.83 -14.93
CA GLU A 254 11.61 -4.92 -15.33
C GLU A 254 11.24 -5.50 -16.71
N LYS A 255 9.94 -5.68 -16.98
CA LYS A 255 9.46 -6.17 -18.28
C LYS A 255 9.65 -5.13 -19.38
N SER A 256 9.43 -3.85 -19.08
CA SER A 256 9.73 -2.75 -20.01
C SER A 256 11.21 -2.70 -20.38
N GLU A 257 12.11 -2.82 -19.40
CA GLU A 257 13.56 -2.85 -19.63
C GLU A 257 13.99 -4.10 -20.40
N ARG A 258 13.40 -5.27 -20.10
CA ARG A 258 13.63 -6.50 -20.85
C ARG A 258 13.27 -6.33 -22.32
N LEU A 259 12.08 -5.80 -22.60
CA LEU A 259 11.63 -5.54 -23.97
C LEU A 259 12.52 -4.50 -24.66
N SER A 260 12.85 -3.40 -23.97
CA SER A 260 13.77 -2.37 -24.46
C SER A 260 15.11 -2.98 -24.89
N ASN A 261 15.70 -3.84 -24.07
CA ASN A 261 16.96 -4.51 -24.39
C ASN A 261 16.86 -5.44 -25.60
N MET A 262 15.73 -6.14 -25.77
CA MET A 262 15.50 -6.98 -26.94
C MET A 262 15.38 -6.14 -28.23
N LEU A 263 14.68 -5.01 -28.17
CA LEU A 263 14.56 -4.07 -29.29
C LEU A 263 15.89 -3.38 -29.61
N LYS A 264 16.67 -2.98 -28.59
CA LYS A 264 18.03 -2.41 -28.79
C LYS A 264 18.95 -3.38 -29.53
N LYS A 265 18.92 -4.68 -29.19
CA LYS A 265 19.70 -5.71 -29.88
C LYS A 265 19.34 -5.86 -31.37
N LYS A 266 18.11 -5.50 -31.74
CA LYS A 266 17.62 -5.53 -33.12
C LYS A 266 17.76 -4.18 -33.84
N GLY A 267 18.31 -3.16 -33.19
CA GLY A 267 18.50 -1.82 -33.77
C GLY A 267 17.22 -0.97 -33.84
N THR A 268 16.15 -1.40 -33.18
CA THR A 268 14.83 -0.76 -33.22
C THR A 268 14.81 0.45 -32.28
N LYS A 269 14.62 1.66 -32.83
CA LYS A 269 14.47 2.88 -32.02
C LYS A 269 13.13 2.86 -31.28
N HIS A 270 13.17 3.08 -29.97
CA HIS A 270 11.99 3.11 -29.12
C HIS A 270 12.21 4.01 -27.89
N ILE A 271 11.13 4.35 -27.22
CA ILE A 271 11.14 5.15 -25.99
C ILE A 271 10.41 4.38 -24.88
N VAL A 272 10.89 4.50 -23.64
CA VAL A 272 10.31 3.83 -22.46
C VAL A 272 9.75 4.86 -21.49
N LEU A 273 8.50 4.65 -21.05
CA LEU A 273 7.81 5.46 -20.06
C LEU A 273 7.64 4.64 -18.77
N ASN A 274 8.19 5.15 -17.67
CA ASN A 274 8.28 4.44 -16.38
C ASN A 274 7.44 5.09 -15.27
N ALA A 275 6.54 6.01 -15.60
CA ALA A 275 5.69 6.76 -14.67
C ALA A 275 6.46 7.55 -13.60
N LYS A 276 7.71 7.95 -13.89
CA LYS A 276 8.58 8.67 -12.94
C LYS A 276 8.52 10.19 -13.14
N TYR A 277 8.34 10.64 -14.37
CA TYR A 277 8.39 12.07 -14.72
C TYR A 277 7.21 12.47 -15.61
N HIS A 278 6.05 12.74 -14.99
CA HIS A 278 4.79 12.97 -15.72
C HIS A 278 4.86 14.07 -16.79
N ALA A 279 5.56 15.18 -16.53
CA ALA A 279 5.64 16.29 -17.50
C ALA A 279 6.44 15.93 -18.76
N GLN A 280 7.57 15.24 -18.60
CA GLN A 280 8.40 14.78 -19.72
C GLN A 280 7.74 13.64 -20.48
N GLU A 281 7.04 12.75 -19.77
CA GLU A 281 6.32 11.64 -20.38
C GLU A 281 5.16 12.12 -21.27
N ALA A 282 4.45 13.18 -20.87
CA ALA A 282 3.39 13.77 -21.69
C ALA A 282 3.92 14.28 -23.04
N GLU A 283 5.11 14.91 -23.07
CA GLU A 283 5.71 15.37 -24.34
C GLU A 283 5.99 14.21 -25.28
N ILE A 284 6.51 13.11 -24.73
CA ILE A 284 6.85 11.90 -25.48
C ILE A 284 5.57 11.23 -26.01
N VAL A 285 4.54 11.08 -25.18
CA VAL A 285 3.27 10.46 -25.56
C VAL A 285 2.57 11.24 -26.66
N ALA A 286 2.60 12.58 -26.60
CA ALA A 286 2.05 13.44 -27.63
C ALA A 286 2.72 13.25 -29.01
N GLN A 287 3.94 12.71 -29.04
CA GLN A 287 4.68 12.40 -30.26
C GLN A 287 4.68 10.90 -30.62
N ALA A 288 4.02 10.04 -29.83
CA ALA A 288 4.02 8.60 -30.02
C ALA A 288 3.27 8.14 -31.29
N GLY A 289 2.41 8.99 -31.86
CA GLY A 289 1.64 8.70 -33.08
C GLY A 289 2.38 9.01 -34.38
N ARG A 290 3.66 9.38 -34.33
CA ARG A 290 4.46 9.65 -35.53
C ARG A 290 4.85 8.38 -36.26
N LYS A 291 5.15 8.52 -37.56
CA LYS A 291 5.65 7.41 -38.38
C LYS A 291 6.89 6.78 -37.72
N ASP A 292 6.95 5.45 -37.74
CA ASP A 292 8.05 4.64 -37.17
C ASP A 292 8.23 4.74 -35.65
N ALA A 293 7.34 5.42 -34.93
CA ALA A 293 7.47 5.60 -33.48
C ALA A 293 7.09 4.34 -32.70
N VAL A 294 7.97 3.90 -31.80
CA VAL A 294 7.73 2.78 -30.88
C VAL A 294 7.83 3.29 -29.45
N THR A 295 6.73 3.15 -28.70
CA THR A 295 6.66 3.61 -27.30
C THR A 295 6.29 2.44 -26.40
N ILE A 296 7.07 2.23 -25.34
CA ILE A 296 6.82 1.23 -24.31
C ILE A 296 6.29 1.97 -23.07
N ALA A 297 5.09 1.63 -22.63
CA ALA A 297 4.46 2.22 -21.46
C ALA A 297 4.35 1.19 -20.33
N THR A 298 4.91 1.52 -19.17
CA THR A 298 4.77 0.69 -17.97
C THR A 298 3.46 1.04 -17.26
N ASN A 299 2.58 0.06 -17.10
CA ASN A 299 1.28 0.18 -16.45
C ASN A 299 0.42 1.32 -17.07
N MET A 300 0.16 2.38 -16.32
CA MET A 300 -0.61 3.56 -16.76
C MET A 300 0.28 4.75 -17.13
N ALA A 301 1.56 4.54 -17.45
CA ALA A 301 2.44 5.62 -17.89
C ALA A 301 1.88 6.31 -19.15
N GLY A 302 1.92 7.65 -19.17
CA GLY A 302 1.33 8.44 -20.26
C GLY A 302 -0.18 8.65 -20.19
N ARG A 303 -0.85 8.23 -19.10
CA ARG A 303 -2.28 8.46 -18.90
C ARG A 303 -2.61 9.96 -18.92
N GLY A 304 -3.69 10.30 -19.63
CA GLY A 304 -4.21 11.67 -19.71
C GLY A 304 -3.62 12.52 -20.84
N THR A 305 -2.74 11.96 -21.67
CA THR A 305 -2.25 12.60 -22.89
C THR A 305 -2.73 11.82 -24.12
N ASP A 306 -3.38 12.50 -25.05
CA ASP A 306 -3.87 11.87 -26.29
C ASP A 306 -2.73 11.59 -27.27
N ILE A 307 -2.75 10.39 -27.87
CA ILE A 307 -1.82 10.01 -28.94
C ILE A 307 -2.44 10.38 -30.28
N LEU A 308 -2.04 11.52 -30.83
CA LEU A 308 -2.48 11.99 -32.14
C LEU A 308 -1.61 11.37 -33.25
N LEU A 309 -2.25 10.82 -34.29
CA LEU A 309 -1.54 10.33 -35.47
C LEU A 309 -0.85 11.50 -36.19
N GLY A 310 0.44 11.34 -36.50
CA GLY A 310 1.28 12.41 -37.04
C GLY A 310 1.99 13.28 -35.97
N GLY A 311 1.65 13.10 -34.69
CA GLY A 311 2.14 13.89 -33.57
C GLY A 311 1.27 15.11 -33.28
N ASN A 312 1.37 15.66 -32.07
CA ASN A 312 0.59 16.83 -31.67
C ASN A 312 1.23 18.14 -32.21
N PRO A 313 0.56 18.88 -33.11
CA PRO A 313 1.10 20.10 -33.72
C PRO A 313 1.22 21.26 -32.75
N GLU A 314 0.30 21.41 -31.80
CA GLU A 314 0.35 22.46 -30.78
C GLU A 314 1.56 22.27 -29.87
N TYR A 315 1.82 21.01 -29.50
CA TYR A 315 3.00 20.66 -28.70
C TYR A 315 4.30 20.95 -29.46
N MET A 316 4.33 20.62 -30.76
CA MET A 316 5.49 20.92 -31.63
C MET A 316 5.71 22.43 -31.76
N ALA A 317 4.66 23.20 -32.02
CA ALA A 317 4.74 24.65 -32.13
C ALA A 317 5.27 25.27 -30.82
N ARG A 318 4.70 24.87 -29.68
CA ARG A 318 5.16 25.32 -28.36
C ARG A 318 6.64 25.00 -28.11
N GLN A 319 7.07 23.78 -28.42
CA GLN A 319 8.45 23.35 -28.19
C GLN A 319 9.43 24.07 -29.14
N GLN A 320 9.01 24.30 -30.39
CA GLN A 320 9.78 25.07 -31.36
C GLN A 320 9.90 26.53 -30.93
N SER A 321 8.81 27.19 -30.52
CA SER A 321 8.83 28.57 -30.02
C SER A 321 9.73 28.74 -28.79
N LEU A 322 9.76 27.76 -27.88
CA LEU A 322 10.66 27.76 -26.73
C LEU A 322 12.13 27.59 -27.15
N ASN A 323 12.41 26.70 -28.11
CA ASN A 323 13.77 26.47 -28.60
C ASN A 323 14.33 27.65 -29.42
N GLU A 324 13.47 28.31 -30.18
CA GLU A 324 13.81 29.50 -30.99
C GLU A 324 13.84 30.79 -30.15
N GLY A 325 13.46 30.72 -28.86
CA GLY A 325 13.44 31.86 -27.95
C GLY A 325 12.32 32.87 -28.24
N VAL A 326 11.33 32.48 -29.04
CA VAL A 326 10.15 33.30 -29.39
C VAL A 326 9.11 33.28 -28.26
N ALA A 327 9.15 32.27 -27.39
CA ALA A 327 8.27 32.15 -26.23
C ALA A 327 9.05 31.88 -24.93
N GLU A 328 8.55 32.40 -23.82
CA GLU A 328 9.08 32.12 -22.48
C GLU A 328 8.18 31.16 -21.71
N LYS A 329 8.80 30.36 -20.82
CA LYS A 329 8.07 29.39 -19.99
C LYS A 329 7.47 30.11 -18.78
N VAL A 330 6.25 30.61 -18.92
CA VAL A 330 5.52 31.28 -17.85
C VAL A 330 4.93 30.28 -16.85
N ILE A 331 4.79 30.70 -15.58
CA ILE A 331 4.13 29.90 -14.55
C ILE A 331 2.63 29.83 -14.87
N LYS A 332 2.03 28.64 -14.72
CA LYS A 332 0.61 28.40 -15.00
C LYS A 332 -0.27 29.39 -14.23
N GLY A 333 -0.99 30.27 -14.93
CA GLY A 333 -1.82 31.34 -14.35
C GLY A 333 -1.25 32.77 -14.44
N GLU A 334 0.02 32.94 -14.83
CA GLU A 334 0.62 34.26 -15.17
C GLU A 334 0.63 34.52 -16.69
N GLU A 335 -0.06 33.68 -17.44
CA GLU A 335 -0.14 33.69 -18.89
C GLU A 335 -0.97 34.90 -19.33
N LYS A 336 -0.33 35.92 -19.92
CA LYS A 336 -1.03 37.04 -20.56
C LYS A 336 -1.20 36.74 -22.03
N TYR A 337 -2.44 36.83 -22.54
CA TYR A 337 -2.66 36.94 -23.97
C TYR A 337 -2.08 38.28 -24.42
N VAL A 338 -0.97 38.21 -25.16
CA VAL A 338 -0.43 39.36 -25.88
C VAL A 338 -1.07 39.29 -27.25
N ASP A 339 -2.15 40.04 -27.44
CA ASP A 339 -2.68 40.34 -28.77
C ASP A 339 -1.77 41.46 -29.30
N ASP A 340 -0.76 41.09 -30.11
CA ASP A 340 0.05 42.08 -30.81
C ASP A 340 -0.67 42.48 -32.10
N GLU A 341 -1.07 43.75 -32.20
CA GLU A 341 -1.75 44.33 -33.38
C GLU A 341 -0.94 44.26 -34.69
N GLU A 342 0.31 43.78 -34.66
CA GLU A 342 1.22 43.76 -35.82
C GLU A 342 1.35 42.41 -36.54
N PHE A 343 0.82 41.30 -36.01
CA PHE A 343 0.93 39.99 -36.67
C PHE A 343 -0.40 39.22 -36.65
N VAL A 344 -1.17 39.38 -37.73
CA VAL A 344 -2.27 38.49 -38.15
C VAL A 344 -1.72 37.33 -38.97
#